data_AF-A0A6I4UP75-F1
#
_entry.id   AF-A0A6I4UP75-F1
#
_cell.length_a   1.000
_cell.length_b   1.000
_cell.length_c   1.000
_cell.angle_alpha   90.00
_cell.angle_beta   90.00
_cell.angle_gamma   90.00
#
_symmetry.space_group_name_H-M   'P 1'
#
loop_
_entity.id
_entity.type
_entity.pdbx_description
1 polymer ?
#
loop_
_entity_poly.entity_id
_entity_poly.type
_entity_poly.pdbx_seq_one_letter_code
_entity_poly.pdbx_strand_id
1 'polypeptide(L)'
;MATGELPPRPLDIAASQIDAWRGRCISLFARAESAVGRSLELAAVHGNAVKLRHLGGQRLADLIALTEGCAGTAKQAESLRSALIQWKAVESHRTFFAYGVATALLNKKSHWYVVLDFTAYRGNSPEAERWTLSSQEAEEFEERLARCFADLSRELGLFRVRLAA
;
A
#
# COMPACT_ATOMS: atom_id res chain seq x y z
N MET A 1 30.55 -17.17 32.45
CA MET A 1 29.13 -16.92 32.76
C MET A 1 28.37 -16.95 31.46
N ALA A 2 27.72 -18.07 31.14
CA ALA A 2 26.89 -18.17 29.94
C ALA A 2 25.59 -17.40 30.20
N THR A 3 25.32 -16.38 29.39
CA THR A 3 24.03 -15.70 29.33
C THR A 3 22.99 -16.72 28.87
N GLY A 4 22.25 -17.29 29.82
CA GLY A 4 21.18 -18.25 29.55
C GLY A 4 19.95 -17.55 28.98
N GLU A 5 20.01 -17.15 27.71
CA GLU A 5 18.80 -16.77 26.99
C GLU A 5 18.00 -18.05 26.66
N LEU A 6 16.80 -18.12 27.20
CA LEU A 6 15.83 -19.15 26.82
C LEU A 6 15.49 -18.97 25.33
N PRO A 7 15.31 -20.08 24.57
CA PRO A 7 14.95 -19.98 23.16
C PRO A 7 13.63 -19.21 22.99
N PRO A 8 13.49 -18.41 21.93
CA PRO A 8 12.28 -17.61 21.69
C PRO A 8 11.07 -18.54 21.52
N ARG A 9 9.93 -18.15 22.11
CA ARG A 9 8.71 -18.96 22.00
C ARG A 9 8.22 -18.91 20.56
N PRO A 10 7.59 -19.98 20.04
CA PRO A 10 7.07 -20.00 18.67
C PRO A 10 6.17 -18.80 18.32
N LEU A 11 5.39 -18.32 19.29
CA LEU A 11 4.54 -17.14 19.11
C LEU A 11 5.34 -15.84 18.96
N ASP A 12 6.47 -15.70 19.66
CA ASP A 12 7.33 -14.52 19.55
C ASP A 12 8.01 -14.50 18.16
N ILE A 13 8.39 -15.67 17.64
CA ILE A 13 8.91 -15.83 16.27
C ILE A 13 7.83 -15.43 15.25
N ALA A 14 6.61 -15.93 15.40
CA ALA A 14 5.50 -15.60 14.51
C ALA A 14 5.16 -14.10 14.54
N ALA A 15 5.13 -13.47 15.72
CA ALA A 15 4.90 -12.04 15.87
C ALA A 15 5.98 -11.23 15.14
N SER A 16 7.26 -11.58 15.30
CA SER A 16 8.37 -10.94 14.58
C SER A 16 8.25 -11.09 13.05
N GLN A 17 7.84 -12.27 12.57
CA GLN A 17 7.60 -12.50 11.13
C GLN A 17 6.45 -11.64 10.60
N ILE A 18 5.35 -11.52 11.36
CA ILE A 18 4.20 -10.67 11.04
C ILE A 18 4.62 -9.20 10.99
N ASP A 19 5.38 -8.72 11.97
CA ASP A 19 5.85 -7.33 12.01
C ASP A 19 6.79 -7.02 10.86
N ALA A 20 7.69 -7.95 10.52
CA ALA A 20 8.57 -7.80 9.37
C ALA A 20 7.78 -7.73 8.05
N TRP A 21 6.77 -8.59 7.87
CA TRP A 21 5.87 -8.55 6.73
C TRP A 21 5.11 -7.22 6.64
N ARG A 22 4.48 -6.78 7.74
CA ARG A 22 3.79 -5.50 7.81
C ARG A 22 4.71 -4.34 7.45
N GLY A 23 5.94 -4.33 7.98
CA GLY A 23 6.93 -3.30 7.69
C GLY A 23 7.29 -3.21 6.20
N ARG A 24 7.45 -4.35 5.51
CA ARG A 24 7.69 -4.38 4.07
C ARG A 24 6.51 -3.84 3.28
N CYS A 25 5.28 -4.21 3.63
CA CYS A 25 4.07 -3.66 3.01
C CYS A 25 3.93 -2.14 3.22
N ILE A 26 4.14 -1.64 4.44
CA ILE A 26 4.10 -0.21 4.76
C ILE A 26 5.12 0.57 3.94
N SER A 27 6.34 0.02 3.78
CA SER A 27 7.39 0.63 2.97
C SER A 27 6.96 0.79 1.50
N LEU A 28 6.31 -0.22 0.91
CA LEU A 28 5.77 -0.14 -0.46
C LEU A 28 4.68 0.93 -0.58
N PHE A 29 3.74 1.01 0.36
CA PHE A 29 2.71 2.06 0.36
C PHE A 29 3.32 3.46 0.47
N ALA A 30 4.31 3.65 1.34
CA ALA A 30 4.99 4.94 1.51
C ALA A 30 5.74 5.37 0.25
N ARG A 31 6.44 4.43 -0.41
CA ARG A 31 7.14 4.69 -1.68
C ARG A 31 6.18 5.06 -2.81
N ALA A 32 5.05 4.36 -2.91
CA ALA A 32 4.02 4.69 -3.89
C ALA A 32 3.41 6.08 -3.64
N GLU A 33 3.11 6.41 -2.39
CA GLU A 33 2.62 7.73 -2.00
C GLU A 33 3.63 8.84 -2.36
N SER A 34 4.92 8.60 -2.15
CA SER A 34 5.98 9.51 -2.59
C SER A 34 5.99 9.68 -4.12
N ALA A 35 5.87 8.58 -4.87
CA ALA A 35 5.84 8.62 -6.34
C ALA A 35 4.62 9.38 -6.88
N VAL A 36 3.45 9.20 -6.25
CA VAL A 36 2.22 9.95 -6.55
C VAL A 36 2.42 11.44 -6.27
N GLY A 37 2.95 11.78 -5.09
CA GLY A 37 3.22 13.17 -4.70
C GLY A 37 4.13 13.89 -5.70
N ARG A 38 5.25 13.27 -6.07
CA ARG A 38 6.19 13.82 -7.07
C ARG A 38 5.55 14.05 -8.43
N SER A 39 4.65 13.17 -8.86
CA SER A 39 3.93 13.34 -10.13
C SER A 39 2.98 14.55 -10.09
N LEU A 40 2.30 14.78 -8.96
CA LEU A 40 1.45 15.96 -8.77
C LEU A 40 2.27 17.25 -8.68
N GLU A 41 3.40 17.24 -7.96
CA GLU A 41 4.31 18.38 -7.87
C GLU A 41 4.81 18.79 -9.27
N LEU A 42 5.23 17.82 -10.09
CA LEU A 42 5.67 18.10 -11.45
C LEU A 42 4.51 18.65 -12.31
N ALA A 43 3.32 18.06 -12.20
CA ALA A 43 2.14 18.57 -12.91
C ALA A 43 1.85 20.04 -12.56
N ALA A 44 1.98 20.41 -11.28
CA ALA A 44 1.80 21.79 -10.82
C ALA A 44 2.86 22.73 -11.41
N VAL A 45 4.13 22.32 -11.47
CA VAL A 45 5.22 23.09 -12.10
C VAL A 45 4.94 23.36 -13.57
N HIS A 46 4.35 22.39 -14.28
CA HIS A 46 3.96 22.51 -15.68
C HIS A 46 2.54 23.08 -15.89
N GLY A 47 2.00 23.81 -14.90
CA GLY A 47 0.76 24.59 -15.06
C GLY A 47 -0.54 23.80 -15.03
N ASN A 48 -0.52 22.51 -14.67
CA ASN A 48 -1.74 21.73 -14.51
C ASN A 48 -2.45 22.14 -13.20
N ALA A 49 -3.77 22.27 -13.24
CA ALA A 49 -4.58 22.59 -12.08
C ALA A 49 -4.69 21.38 -11.14
N VAL A 50 -3.74 21.24 -10.22
CA VAL A 50 -3.68 20.15 -9.23
C VAL A 50 -3.67 20.68 -7.80
N LYS A 51 -4.15 19.86 -6.84
CA LYS A 51 -4.12 20.17 -5.41
C LYS A 51 -3.02 19.34 -4.74
N LEU A 52 -2.09 19.99 -4.06
CA LEU A 52 -1.06 19.32 -3.26
C LEU A 52 -1.57 19.10 -1.84
N ARG A 53 -2.44 18.11 -1.67
CA ARG A 53 -3.05 17.81 -0.37
C ARG A 53 -2.11 17.05 0.57
N HIS A 54 -2.37 17.18 1.86
CA HIS A 54 -1.57 16.53 2.90
C HIS A 54 -1.73 15.00 2.91
N LEU A 55 -2.94 14.49 2.69
CA LEU A 55 -3.23 13.06 2.85
C LEU A 55 -2.97 12.26 1.56
N GLY A 56 -2.22 11.15 1.68
CA GLY A 56 -1.86 10.26 0.57
C GLY A 56 -3.02 9.75 -0.27
N GLY A 57 -4.10 9.28 0.37
CA GLY A 57 -5.29 8.80 -0.34
C GLY A 57 -5.97 9.90 -1.17
N GLN A 58 -5.95 11.14 -0.70
CA GLN A 58 -6.48 12.27 -1.47
C GLN A 58 -5.58 12.63 -2.65
N ARG A 59 -4.25 12.58 -2.46
CA ARG A 59 -3.29 12.76 -3.55
C ARG A 59 -3.46 11.71 -4.65
N LEU A 60 -3.69 10.44 -4.29
CA LEU A 60 -3.98 9.41 -5.29
C LEU A 60 -5.26 9.72 -6.08
N ALA A 61 -6.32 10.18 -5.40
CA ALA A 61 -7.55 10.58 -6.07
C ALA A 61 -7.35 11.78 -7.01
N ASP A 62 -6.62 12.81 -6.58
CA ASP A 62 -6.29 13.98 -7.41
C ASP A 62 -5.42 13.57 -8.62
N LEU A 63 -4.50 12.60 -8.46
CA LEU A 63 -3.69 12.08 -9.56
C LEU A 63 -4.54 11.32 -10.57
N ILE A 64 -5.47 10.47 -10.13
CA ILE A 64 -6.38 9.75 -11.04
C ILE A 64 -7.16 10.76 -11.89
N ALA A 65 -7.74 11.79 -11.26
CA ALA A 65 -8.46 12.84 -11.97
C ALA A 65 -7.57 13.60 -12.97
N LEU A 66 -6.32 13.91 -12.60
CA LEU A 66 -5.36 14.54 -13.52
C LEU A 66 -5.13 13.67 -14.78
N THR A 67 -5.00 12.35 -14.63
CA THR A 67 -4.70 11.47 -15.76
C THR A 67 -5.82 11.39 -16.81
N GLU A 68 -7.05 11.74 -16.44
CA GLU A 68 -8.18 11.79 -17.38
C GLU A 68 -8.09 12.98 -18.36
N GLY A 69 -7.37 14.05 -17.98
CA GLY A 69 -7.22 15.27 -18.78
C GLY A 69 -5.88 15.45 -19.49
N CYS A 70 -4.88 14.60 -19.22
CA CYS A 70 -3.54 14.75 -19.81
C CYS A 70 -3.41 14.09 -21.19
N ALA A 71 -2.65 14.74 -22.07
CA ALA A 71 -2.32 14.22 -23.39
C ALA A 71 -1.48 12.93 -23.34
N GLY A 72 -1.72 12.03 -24.28
CA GLY A 72 -1.01 10.77 -24.45
C GLY A 72 -1.65 9.90 -25.52
N THR A 73 -0.93 8.89 -26.00
CA THR A 73 -1.55 7.90 -26.90
C THR A 73 -2.57 7.05 -26.13
N ALA A 74 -3.56 6.50 -26.82
CA ALA A 74 -4.57 5.63 -26.20
C ALA A 74 -3.94 4.47 -25.41
N LYS A 75 -2.85 3.89 -25.94
CA LYS A 75 -2.09 2.83 -25.27
C LYS A 75 -1.46 3.31 -23.94
N GLN A 76 -0.85 4.49 -23.94
CA GLN A 76 -0.24 5.07 -22.74
C GLN A 76 -1.27 5.41 -21.66
N ALA A 77 -2.42 5.96 -22.07
CA ALA A 77 -3.52 6.27 -21.17
C ALA A 77 -4.07 4.99 -20.52
N GLU A 78 -4.28 3.94 -21.31
CA GLU A 78 -4.80 2.67 -20.81
C GLU A 78 -3.81 1.96 -19.88
N SER A 79 -2.52 1.94 -20.19
CA SER A 79 -1.50 1.34 -19.32
C SER A 79 -1.45 2.03 -17.95
N LEU A 80 -1.45 3.37 -17.92
CA LEU A 80 -1.45 4.13 -16.67
C LEU A 80 -2.75 3.92 -15.88
N ARG A 81 -3.90 3.94 -16.56
CA ARG A 81 -5.20 3.68 -15.94
C ARG A 81 -5.24 2.29 -15.29
N SER A 82 -4.80 1.27 -16.01
CA SER A 82 -4.73 -0.11 -15.50
C SER A 82 -3.84 -0.20 -14.26
N ALA A 83 -2.66 0.43 -14.28
CA ALA A 83 -1.77 0.46 -13.12
C ALA A 83 -2.41 1.17 -11.91
N LEU A 84 -3.13 2.28 -12.12
CA LEU A 84 -3.85 2.99 -11.07
C LEU A 84 -5.00 2.18 -10.48
N ILE A 85 -5.76 1.45 -11.31
CA ILE A 85 -6.85 0.57 -10.86
C ILE A 85 -6.30 -0.58 -10.00
N GLN A 86 -5.24 -1.23 -10.48
CA GLN A 86 -4.59 -2.33 -9.74
C GLN A 86 -4.00 -1.83 -8.41
N TRP A 87 -3.36 -0.66 -8.41
CA TRP A 87 -2.86 -0.05 -7.19
C TRP A 87 -3.99 0.28 -6.21
N LYS A 88 -5.10 0.86 -6.67
CA LYS A 88 -6.25 1.19 -5.83
C LYS A 88 -6.86 -0.04 -5.15
N ALA A 89 -6.82 -1.20 -5.82
CA ALA A 89 -7.32 -2.46 -5.25
C ALA A 89 -6.47 -2.97 -4.06
N VAL A 90 -5.16 -2.73 -4.06
CA VAL A 90 -4.29 -3.08 -2.92
C VAL A 90 -4.20 -1.95 -1.88
N GLU A 91 -4.33 -0.69 -2.30
CA GLU A 91 -4.34 0.48 -1.42
C GLU A 91 -5.50 0.44 -0.42
N SER A 92 -6.65 -0.12 -0.80
CA SER A 92 -7.80 -0.28 0.11
C SER A 92 -7.48 -1.06 1.39
N HIS A 93 -6.40 -1.85 1.41
CA HIS A 93 -5.96 -2.60 2.58
C HIS A 93 -4.98 -1.83 3.46
N ARG A 94 -4.48 -0.65 3.01
CA ARG A 94 -3.48 0.16 3.73
C ARG A 94 -3.90 0.48 5.17
N THR A 95 -5.19 0.69 5.41
CA THR A 95 -5.73 0.98 6.75
C THR A 95 -5.47 -0.15 7.75
N PHE A 96 -5.53 -1.41 7.33
CA PHE A 96 -5.17 -2.55 8.18
C PHE A 96 -3.69 -2.50 8.60
N PHE A 97 -2.80 -2.04 7.72
CA PHE A 97 -1.38 -1.92 8.05
C PHE A 97 -1.09 -0.71 8.94
N ALA A 98 -1.79 0.41 8.74
CA ALA A 98 -1.58 1.65 9.47
C ALA A 98 -2.24 1.67 10.85
N TYR A 99 -3.46 1.13 10.96
CA TYR A 99 -4.30 1.24 12.16
C TYR A 99 -4.68 -0.13 12.76
N GLY A 100 -4.47 -1.23 12.02
CA GLY A 100 -4.82 -2.56 12.48
C GLY A 100 -3.97 -3.03 13.66
N VAL A 101 -4.64 -3.44 14.73
CA VAL A 101 -4.03 -4.18 15.84
C VAL A 101 -3.81 -5.61 15.38
N ALA A 102 -2.56 -6.07 15.38
CA ALA A 102 -2.22 -7.45 15.01
C ALA A 102 -2.38 -8.39 16.22
N THR A 103 -3.08 -9.50 15.97
CA THR A 103 -3.08 -10.67 16.85
C THR A 103 -2.45 -11.83 16.11
N ALA A 104 -1.32 -12.34 16.61
CA ALA A 104 -0.66 -13.52 16.08
C ALA A 104 -1.34 -14.80 16.62
N LEU A 105 -1.60 -15.75 15.75
CA LEU A 105 -2.17 -17.06 16.07
C LEU A 105 -1.28 -18.15 15.48
N LEU A 106 -1.25 -19.33 16.11
CA LEU A 106 -0.57 -20.52 15.60
C LEU A 106 -1.57 -21.65 15.43
N ASN A 107 -1.49 -22.36 14.31
CA ASN A 107 -2.21 -23.63 14.17
C ASN A 107 -1.42 -24.78 14.81
N LYS A 108 -2.00 -25.99 14.82
CA LYS A 108 -1.37 -27.21 15.36
C LYS A 108 -0.06 -27.62 14.67
N LYS A 109 0.21 -27.09 13.47
CA LYS A 109 1.44 -27.31 12.68
C LYS A 109 2.43 -26.15 12.82
N SER A 110 2.21 -25.23 13.76
CA SER A 110 3.02 -24.02 13.96
C SER A 110 3.06 -23.07 12.76
N HIS A 111 2.09 -23.15 11.84
CA HIS A 111 1.92 -22.09 10.85
C HIS A 111 1.21 -20.93 11.51
N TRP A 112 1.69 -19.72 11.27
CA TRP A 112 1.10 -18.53 11.83
C TRP A 112 -0.05 -18.01 10.97
N TYR A 113 -1.01 -17.39 11.66
CA TYR A 113 -2.06 -16.56 11.09
C TYR A 113 -2.00 -15.20 11.79
N VAL A 114 -2.43 -14.16 11.10
CA VAL A 114 -2.58 -12.83 11.66
C VAL A 114 -4.04 -12.39 11.52
N VAL A 115 -4.58 -11.84 12.60
CA VAL A 115 -5.83 -11.07 12.58
C VAL A 115 -5.45 -9.60 12.73
N LEU A 116 -5.88 -8.78 11.77
CA LEU A 116 -5.74 -7.33 11.78
C LEU A 116 -7.12 -6.72 12.03
N ASP A 117 -7.29 -6.14 13.20
CA ASP A 117 -8.56 -5.52 13.62
C ASP A 117 -8.39 -4.01 13.76
N PHE A 118 -9.32 -3.22 13.24
CA PHE A 118 -9.43 -1.80 13.55
C PHE A 118 -10.88 -1.31 13.51
N THR A 119 -11.13 -0.13 14.05
CA THR A 119 -12.44 0.54 13.95
C THR A 119 -12.35 1.67 12.94
N ALA A 120 -13.12 1.56 11.85
CA ALA A 120 -13.38 2.67 10.95
C ALA A 120 -14.51 3.54 11.51
N TYR A 121 -14.51 4.83 11.19
CA TYR A 121 -15.63 5.72 11.50
C TYR A 121 -16.20 6.27 10.21
N ARG A 122 -17.44 5.91 9.87
CA ARG A 122 -18.14 6.39 8.66
C ARG A 122 -19.43 7.09 9.06
N GLY A 123 -19.60 8.34 8.65
CA GLY A 123 -20.77 9.13 9.04
C GLY A 123 -20.96 9.25 10.55
N ASN A 124 -19.86 9.30 11.31
CA ASN A 124 -19.84 9.29 12.79
C ASN A 124 -20.31 7.97 13.45
N SER A 125 -20.42 6.89 12.69
CA SER A 125 -20.74 5.55 13.19
C SER A 125 -19.48 4.67 13.22
N PRO A 126 -19.21 3.96 14.33
CA PRO A 126 -18.10 3.01 14.41
C PRO A 126 -18.44 1.73 13.63
N GLU A 127 -17.52 1.31 12.77
CA GLU A 127 -17.59 0.09 12.00
C GLU A 127 -16.35 -0.76 12.30
N ALA A 128 -16.56 -1.99 12.80
CA ALA A 128 -15.47 -2.92 13.07
C ALA A 128 -14.99 -3.58 11.77
N GLU A 129 -13.71 -3.43 11.47
CA GLU A 129 -13.06 -3.98 10.29
C GLU A 129 -12.09 -5.07 10.74
N ARG A 130 -12.16 -6.24 10.09
CA ARG A 130 -11.31 -7.40 10.39
C ARG A 130 -10.76 -8.00 9.11
N TRP A 131 -9.47 -8.28 9.12
CA TRP A 131 -8.83 -9.05 8.06
C TRP A 131 -7.97 -10.16 8.67
N THR A 132 -8.24 -11.40 8.28
CA THR A 132 -7.48 -12.58 8.73
C THR A 132 -6.72 -13.16 7.56
N LEU A 133 -5.45 -13.47 7.79
CA LEU A 133 -4.54 -14.03 6.79
C LEU A 133 -3.74 -15.17 7.40
N SER A 134 -3.58 -16.24 6.65
CA SER A 134 -2.49 -17.20 6.84
C SER A 134 -1.15 -16.60 6.42
N SER A 135 -0.05 -17.24 6.84
CA SER A 135 1.29 -16.87 6.38
C SER A 135 1.43 -16.85 4.86
N GLN A 136 0.79 -17.80 4.17
CA GLN A 136 0.80 -17.88 2.70
C GLN A 136 0.04 -16.71 2.07
N GLU A 137 -1.18 -16.41 2.54
CA GLU A 137 -1.97 -15.29 2.00
C GLU A 137 -1.29 -13.94 2.24
N ALA A 138 -0.55 -13.81 3.35
CA ALA A 138 0.27 -12.64 3.63
C ALA A 138 1.42 -12.47 2.63
N GLU A 139 2.14 -13.55 2.31
CA GLU A 139 3.19 -13.57 1.28
C GLU A 139 2.62 -13.24 -0.11
N GLU A 140 1.52 -13.89 -0.50
CA GLU A 140 0.85 -13.64 -1.78
C GLU A 140 0.38 -12.17 -1.91
N PHE A 141 -0.13 -11.60 -0.81
CA PHE A 141 -0.50 -10.18 -0.76
C PHE A 141 0.73 -9.28 -0.93
N GLU A 142 1.84 -9.57 -0.22
CA GLU A 142 3.08 -8.80 -0.32
C GLU A 142 3.60 -8.79 -1.75
N GLU A 143 3.65 -9.95 -2.40
CA GLU A 143 4.09 -10.06 -3.78
C GLU A 143 3.17 -9.29 -4.74
N ARG A 144 1.84 -9.39 -4.54
CA ARG A 144 0.87 -8.64 -5.34
C ARG A 144 1.08 -7.13 -5.17
N LEU A 145 1.28 -6.67 -3.93
CA LEU A 145 1.56 -5.27 -3.63
C LEU A 145 2.86 -4.81 -4.30
N ALA A 146 3.91 -5.62 -4.27
CA ALA A 146 5.19 -5.31 -4.91
C ALA A 146 5.06 -5.21 -6.45
N ARG A 147 4.30 -6.12 -7.07
CA ARG A 147 3.99 -6.06 -8.53
C ARG A 147 3.21 -4.80 -8.89
N CYS A 148 2.11 -4.52 -8.18
CA CYS A 148 1.32 -3.31 -8.40
C CYS A 148 2.14 -2.03 -8.21
N PHE A 149 3.03 -2.00 -7.20
CA PHE A 149 3.95 -0.88 -7.00
C PHE A 149 4.93 -0.72 -8.17
N ALA A 150 5.53 -1.81 -8.65
CA ALA A 150 6.48 -1.77 -9.76
C ALA A 150 5.81 -1.22 -11.04
N ASP A 151 4.61 -1.71 -11.37
CA ASP A 151 3.85 -1.24 -12.52
C ASP A 151 3.45 0.24 -12.35
N LEU A 152 2.91 0.62 -11.20
CA LEU A 152 2.57 2.03 -10.93
C LEU A 152 3.80 2.92 -11.04
N SER A 153 4.92 2.56 -10.43
CA SER A 153 6.14 3.35 -10.45
C SER A 153 6.67 3.55 -11.87
N ARG A 154 6.62 2.51 -12.71
CA ARG A 154 6.99 2.59 -14.12
C ARG A 154 6.08 3.57 -14.87
N GLU A 155 4.77 3.37 -14.79
CA GLU A 155 3.81 4.19 -15.52
C GLU A 155 3.83 5.66 -15.07
N LEU A 156 4.03 5.91 -13.77
CA LEU A 156 4.23 7.27 -13.26
C LEU A 156 5.54 7.89 -13.73
N GLY A 157 6.61 7.10 -13.90
CA GLY A 157 7.85 7.55 -14.54
C GLY A 157 7.60 8.07 -15.95
N LEU A 158 6.92 7.27 -16.77
CA LEU A 158 6.56 7.64 -18.14
C LEU A 158 5.62 8.85 -18.17
N PHE A 159 4.64 8.90 -17.25
CA PHE A 159 3.72 10.02 -17.14
C PHE A 159 4.44 11.34 -16.82
N ARG A 160 5.41 11.32 -15.89
CA ARG A 160 6.21 12.51 -15.57
C ARG A 160 7.02 13.02 -16.76
N VAL A 161 7.60 12.13 -17.56
CA VAL A 161 8.30 12.52 -18.80
C VAL A 161 7.35 13.26 -19.75
N ARG A 162 6.10 12.81 -19.86
CA ARG A 162 5.09 13.47 -20.70
C ARG A 162 4.65 14.83 -20.16
N LEU A 163 4.54 14.98 -18.84
CA LEU A 163 4.20 16.25 -18.22
C LEU A 163 5.26 17.34 -18.48
N ALA A 164 6.52 16.92 -18.65
CA ALA A 164 7.65 17.82 -18.87
C ALA A 164 7.97 18.09 -20.36
N ALA A 165 7.27 17.41 -21.28
CA ALA A 165 7.41 17.57 -22.72
C ALA A 165 6.49 18.68 -23.24
#